data_AF-A0A973SYM9-F1
#
_entry.id   AF-A0A973SYM9-F1
#
_cell.length_a   1.000
_cell.length_b   1.000
_cell.length_c   1.000
_cell.angle_alpha   90.00
_cell.angle_beta   90.00
_cell.angle_gamma   90.00
#
_symmetry.space_group_name_H-M   'P 1'
#
loop_
_entity.id
_entity.type
_entity.pdbx_description
1 polymer ?
#
loop_
_entity_poly.entity_id
_entity_poly.type
_entity_poly.pdbx_seq_one_letter_code
_entity_poly.pdbx_strand_id
1 'polypeptide(L)'
;DTVGTAARHQPLHANVDLALAVLSVASGMPAEAGEAVFAVGRTAGWVAHALEEYGEEPLRLRPTGAYAGPPPPQPLPTPAG
;
A
#
# COMPACT_ATOMS: atom_id res chain seq x y z
N ASP A 1 -9.76 -12.91 25.74
CA ASP A 1 -10.28 -11.55 25.50
C ASP A 1 -9.28 -10.82 24.60
N THR A 2 -9.53 -10.84 23.30
CA THR A 2 -8.64 -10.32 22.23
C THR A 2 -8.43 -8.81 22.36
N VAL A 3 -9.45 -8.09 22.84
CA VAL A 3 -9.40 -6.65 23.14
C VAL A 3 -8.46 -6.40 24.33
N GLY A 4 -8.56 -7.24 25.36
CA GLY A 4 -7.72 -7.18 26.56
C GLY A 4 -6.25 -7.55 26.37
N THR A 5 -5.87 -8.21 25.27
CA THR A 5 -4.47 -8.54 24.93
C THR A 5 -3.82 -7.43 24.09
N ALA A 6 -4.54 -6.81 23.15
CA ALA A 6 -4.02 -5.74 22.30
C ALA A 6 -3.63 -4.48 23.10
N ALA A 7 -4.33 -4.22 24.20
CA ALA A 7 -4.12 -3.03 25.03
C ALA A 7 -2.86 -3.06 25.92
N ARG A 8 -2.12 -4.18 26.00
CA ARG A 8 -1.16 -4.36 27.11
C ARG A 8 0.27 -3.88 26.89
N HIS A 9 0.78 -3.63 25.69
CA HIS A 9 2.22 -3.30 25.56
C HIS A 9 2.59 -2.43 24.35
N GLN A 10 2.15 -1.16 24.28
CA GLN A 10 2.85 -0.02 23.62
C GLN A 10 1.95 1.24 23.72
N PRO A 11 2.47 2.48 23.80
CA PRO A 11 1.68 3.71 23.66
C PRO A 11 1.18 3.96 22.22
N LEU A 12 0.88 2.91 21.46
CA LEU A 12 0.37 3.04 20.10
C LEU A 12 -1.15 3.15 20.15
N HIS A 13 -1.69 4.19 19.51
CA HIS A 13 -3.12 4.34 19.36
C HIS A 13 -3.68 3.23 18.47
N ALA A 14 -4.84 2.71 18.84
CA ALA A 14 -5.59 1.78 18.03
C ALA A 14 -5.91 2.43 16.67
N ASN A 15 -5.56 1.75 15.59
CA ASN A 15 -5.90 2.16 14.23
C ASN A 15 -7.07 1.30 13.69
N VAL A 16 -7.49 1.56 12.45
CA VAL A 16 -8.59 0.83 11.80
C VAL A 16 -8.27 -0.64 11.58
N ASP A 17 -6.99 -1.00 11.41
CA ASP A 17 -6.59 -2.40 11.22
C ASP A 17 -6.85 -3.22 12.49
N LEU A 18 -6.58 -2.64 13.67
CA LEU A 18 -6.95 -3.27 14.94
C LEU A 18 -8.47 -3.41 15.07
N ALA A 19 -9.25 -2.40 14.65
CA ALA A 19 -10.70 -2.48 14.68
C ALA A 19 -11.23 -3.59 13.75
N LEU A 20 -10.68 -3.73 12.55
CA LEU A 20 -11.02 -4.80 11.61
C LEU A 20 -10.63 -6.18 12.16
N ALA A 21 -9.47 -6.31 12.79
CA ALA A 21 -9.05 -7.55 13.43
C ALA A 21 -10.01 -7.95 14.58
N VAL A 22 -10.38 -7.01 15.44
CA VAL A 22 -11.35 -7.24 16.51
C VAL A 22 -12.71 -7.63 15.95
N LEU A 23 -13.20 -6.95 14.91
CA LEU A 23 -14.47 -7.28 14.26
C LEU A 23 -14.47 -8.70 13.70
N SER A 24 -13.42 -9.08 12.96
CA SER A 24 -13.32 -10.40 12.34
C SER A 24 -13.29 -11.51 13.39
N VAL A 25 -12.48 -11.35 14.45
CA VAL A 25 -12.40 -12.34 15.54
C VAL A 25 -13.71 -12.41 16.33
N ALA A 26 -14.30 -11.27 16.69
CA ALA A 26 -15.53 -11.21 17.46
C ALA A 26 -16.73 -11.81 16.69
N SER A 27 -16.69 -11.77 15.37
CA SER A 27 -17.73 -12.30 14.49
C SER A 27 -17.44 -13.73 13.98
N GLY A 28 -16.34 -14.35 14.41
CA GLY A 28 -15.96 -15.71 13.97
C GLY A 28 -15.65 -15.81 12.47
N MET A 29 -15.20 -14.72 11.85
CA MET A 29 -14.88 -14.67 10.42
C MET A 29 -13.53 -15.36 10.13
N PRO A 30 -13.31 -15.78 8.87
CA PRO A 30 -11.98 -16.18 8.39
C PRO A 30 -10.94 -15.08 8.63
N ALA A 31 -9.66 -15.46 8.75
CA ALA A 31 -8.57 -14.53 9.07
C ALA A 31 -8.40 -13.40 8.03
N GLU A 32 -8.77 -13.69 6.79
CA GLU A 32 -8.67 -12.83 5.61
C GLU A 32 -9.85 -11.86 5.49
N ALA A 33 -10.90 -12.02 6.30
CA ALA A 33 -12.12 -11.21 6.19
C ALA A 33 -11.87 -9.72 6.44
N GLY A 34 -10.91 -9.37 7.30
CA GLY A 34 -10.54 -7.97 7.55
C GLY A 34 -10.02 -7.29 6.28
N GLU A 35 -9.18 -7.98 5.50
CA GLU A 35 -8.66 -7.49 4.22
C GLU A 35 -9.79 -7.35 3.18
N ALA A 36 -10.70 -8.32 3.11
CA ALA A 36 -11.83 -8.28 2.19
C ALA A 36 -12.76 -7.08 2.49
N VAL A 37 -13.11 -6.86 3.78
CA VAL A 37 -13.92 -5.70 4.20
C VAL A 37 -13.22 -4.39 3.86
N PHE A 38 -11.91 -4.30 4.12
CA PHE A 38 -11.12 -3.13 3.77
C PHE A 38 -11.12 -2.87 2.26
N ALA A 39 -10.86 -3.89 1.44
CA ALA A 39 -10.82 -3.75 -0.02
C ALA A 39 -12.16 -3.29 -0.59
N VAL A 40 -13.28 -3.87 -0.13
CA VAL A 40 -14.63 -3.45 -0.52
C VAL A 40 -14.87 -1.99 -0.13
N GLY A 41 -14.57 -1.61 1.12
CA GLY A 41 -14.73 -0.23 1.58
C GLY A 41 -13.86 0.77 0.81
N ARG A 42 -12.61 0.39 0.47
CA ARG A 42 -11.68 1.26 -0.26
C ARG A 42 -11.98 1.39 -1.75
N THR A 43 -12.72 0.45 -2.33
CA THR A 43 -13.06 0.46 -3.77
C THR A 43 -13.70 1.77 -4.19
N ALA A 44 -14.61 2.34 -3.39
CA ALA A 44 -15.21 3.64 -3.69
C ALA A 44 -14.17 4.77 -3.81
N GLY A 45 -13.19 4.80 -2.91
CA GLY A 45 -12.11 5.79 -2.95
C GLY A 45 -11.13 5.55 -4.09
N TRP A 46 -10.84 4.30 -4.45
CA TRP A 46 -10.01 3.99 -5.62
C TRP A 46 -10.67 4.45 -6.92
N VAL A 47 -11.97 4.19 -7.08
CA VAL A 47 -12.73 4.67 -8.24
C VAL A 47 -12.74 6.19 -8.28
N ALA A 48 -12.99 6.85 -7.15
CA ALA A 48 -12.95 8.31 -7.07
C ALA A 48 -11.58 8.86 -7.50
N HIS A 49 -10.48 8.36 -6.93
CA HIS A 49 -9.13 8.80 -7.31
C HIS A 49 -8.79 8.52 -8.78
N ALA A 50 -9.24 7.40 -9.35
CA ALA A 50 -9.04 7.13 -10.77
C ALA A 50 -9.77 8.15 -11.66
N LEU A 51 -11.01 8.50 -11.30
CA LEU A 51 -11.78 9.53 -12.01
C LEU A 51 -11.15 10.92 -11.87
N GLU A 52 -10.65 11.25 -10.68
CA GLU A 52 -9.89 12.49 -10.44
C GLU A 52 -8.64 12.55 -11.32
N GLU A 53 -7.85 11.47 -11.39
CA GLU A 53 -6.65 11.40 -12.23
C GLU A 53 -6.96 11.51 -13.73
N TYR A 54 -8.08 10.96 -14.21
CA TYR A 54 -8.48 11.11 -15.61
C TYR A 54 -8.80 12.56 -16.01
N GLY A 55 -9.09 13.43 -15.04
CA GLY A 55 -9.31 14.86 -15.26
C GLY A 55 -8.02 15.69 -15.37
N GLU A 56 -6.87 15.07 -15.14
CA GLU A 56 -5.58 15.76 -14.98
C GLU A 56 -4.65 15.56 -16.18
N GLU A 57 -3.56 16.33 -16.24
CA GLU A 57 -2.54 16.14 -17.28
C GLU A 57 -1.90 14.74 -17.18
N PRO A 58 -1.74 14.00 -18.29
CA PRO A 58 -1.12 12.68 -18.25
C PRO A 58 0.35 12.71 -17.79
N LEU A 59 0.81 11.60 -17.20
CA LEU A 59 2.22 11.33 -16.87
C LEU A 59 2.88 12.27 -15.83
N ARG A 60 2.10 12.87 -14.92
CA ARG A 60 2.62 13.72 -13.82
C ARG A 60 3.59 12.99 -12.89
N LEU A 61 3.31 11.73 -12.58
CA LEU A 61 4.21 10.90 -11.79
C LEU A 61 5.28 10.26 -12.69
N ARG A 62 6.52 10.75 -12.59
CA ARG A 62 7.68 10.20 -13.30
C ARG A 62 8.80 9.83 -12.33
N PRO A 63 8.75 8.64 -11.71
CA PRO A 63 9.78 8.22 -10.78
C PRO A 63 11.14 8.10 -11.47
N THR A 64 12.18 8.66 -10.87
CA THR A 64 13.57 8.48 -11.32
C THR A 64 14.30 7.57 -10.34
N GLY A 65 15.02 6.57 -10.87
CA GLY A 65 15.87 5.71 -10.07
C GLY A 65 17.35 6.08 -10.23
N ALA A 66 18.10 6.07 -9.13
CA ALA A 66 19.56 6.06 -9.20
C ALA A 66 20.03 4.61 -9.40
N TYR A 67 20.74 4.36 -10.50
CA TYR A 67 21.36 3.06 -10.72
C TYR A 67 22.53 2.88 -9.76
N ALA A 68 22.44 1.87 -8.89
CA ALA A 68 23.47 1.49 -7.93
C ALA A 68 24.09 0.10 -8.25
N GLY A 69 23.87 -0.41 -9.46
CA GLY A 69 24.46 -1.65 -9.91
C GLY A 69 25.90 -1.48 -10.41
N PRO A 70 26.57 -2.58 -10.80
CA PRO A 70 27.93 -2.52 -11.32
C PRO A 70 27.99 -1.73 -12.64
N PRO A 71 29.13 -1.09 -12.96
CA PRO A 71 29.33 -0.42 -14.24
C PRO A 71 29.20 -1.42 -15.40
N PRO A 72 28.84 -0.95 -16.61
CA PRO A 72 28.72 -1.82 -17.78
C PRO A 72 30.05 -2.54 -18.08
N PRO A 73 30.01 -3.81 -18.51
CA PRO A 73 31.21 -4.64 -18.69
C PRO A 73 32.09 -4.21 -19.87
N GLN A 74 31.56 -3.38 -20.77
CA GLN A 74 32.23 -2.89 -21.97
C GLN A 74 32.11 -1.37 -21.98
N PRO A 75 33.19 -0.62 -22.25
CA PRO A 75 33.12 0.82 -22.51
C PRO A 75 32.22 1.13 -23.72
N LEU A 76 31.70 2.37 -23.77
CA LEU A 76 30.97 2.83 -24.94
C LEU A 76 31.90 2.85 -26.18
N PRO A 77 31.40 2.49 -27.37
CA PRO A 77 32.17 2.61 -28.61
C PRO A 77 32.60 4.06 -28.85
N THR A 78 33.82 4.26 -29.36
CA THR A 78 34.28 5.58 -29.81
C THR A 78 33.44 6.03 -31.01
N PRO A 79 32.85 7.24 -31.01
CA PRO A 79 32.13 7.75 -32.17
C PRO A 79 33.05 7.78 -33.40
N ALA A 80 32.56 7.31 -34.55
CA ALA A 80 33.26 7.49 -35.81
C ALA A 80 33.21 8.97 -36.20
N GLY A 81 34.39 9.61 -36.30
CA GLY A 81 34.54 10.92 -36.93
C GLY A 81 34.49 10.84 -38.44
#